data_AF-A0A9E2NPH8-F1
#
_entry.id   AF-A0A9E2NPH8-F1
#
_cell.length_a   1.000
_cell.length_b   1.000
_cell.length_c   1.000
_cell.angle_alpha   90.00
_cell.angle_beta   90.00
_cell.angle_gamma   90.00
#
_symmetry.space_group_name_H-M   'P 1'
#
loop_
_entity.id
_entity.type
_entity.pdbx_description
1 polymer ?
#
loop_
_entity_poly.entity_id
_entity_poly.type
_entity_poly.pdbx_seq_one_letter_code
_entity_poly.pdbx_strand_id
1 'polypeptide(L)'
;EQIERNIGISKDYNNFELRAALVEKDVLKANRIVKYFEENPKTNPIQMTLSLLFGFFSNLMLAYYAPEKSEQGIASFVGLKTPWQAREYINAMRRYSGVKVMHIIHDIRYADAASKGVRNSSVSDGDILRELIFKILH
;
A
#
# COMPACT_ATOMS: atom_id res chain seq x y z
N GLU A 1 -33.09 -15.77 1.48
CA GLU A 1 -31.69 -16.00 1.09
C GLU A 1 -31.45 -15.49 -0.33
N GLN A 2 -30.25 -14.95 -0.59
CA GLN A 2 -29.73 -14.45 -1.89
C GLN A 2 -29.91 -12.95 -2.26
N ILE A 3 -29.86 -11.99 -1.33
CA ILE A 3 -29.76 -10.55 -1.70
C ILE A 3 -28.58 -9.79 -1.03
N GLU A 4 -27.63 -10.47 -0.38
CA GLU A 4 -26.50 -9.78 0.29
C GLU A 4 -25.12 -10.00 -0.35
N ARG A 5 -25.01 -10.67 -1.51
CA ARG A 5 -23.70 -11.02 -2.09
C ARG A 5 -23.06 -9.94 -2.98
N ASN A 6 -23.75 -8.84 -3.28
CA ASN A 6 -23.27 -7.85 -4.27
C ASN A 6 -23.06 -6.42 -3.74
N ILE A 7 -23.24 -6.17 -2.43
CA ILE A 7 -23.15 -4.81 -1.87
C ILE A 7 -21.70 -4.26 -1.85
N GLY A 8 -20.68 -5.09 -2.13
CA GLY A 8 -19.27 -4.70 -1.92
C GLY A 8 -18.45 -4.27 -3.14
N ILE A 9 -18.93 -4.48 -4.37
CA ILE A 9 -18.13 -4.30 -5.62
C ILE A 9 -18.52 -3.01 -6.38
N SER A 10 -19.61 -2.34 -5.99
CA SER A 10 -20.04 -1.07 -6.61
C SER A 10 -19.26 0.17 -6.14
N LYS A 11 -18.18 0.01 -5.36
CA LYS A 11 -17.35 1.14 -4.91
C LYS A 11 -16.14 1.26 -5.82
N ASP A 12 -15.98 2.40 -6.46
CA ASP A 12 -14.77 2.77 -7.20
C ASP A 12 -13.59 2.88 -6.22
N TYR A 13 -12.87 1.78 -6.01
CA TYR A 13 -11.67 1.80 -5.21
C TYR A 13 -10.54 2.53 -5.96
N ASN A 14 -9.64 3.15 -5.22
CA ASN A 14 -8.46 3.83 -5.75
C ASN A 14 -7.24 3.54 -4.88
N ASN A 15 -6.06 4.05 -5.30
CA ASN A 15 -4.81 3.78 -4.61
C ASN A 15 -4.75 4.32 -3.16
N PHE A 16 -5.52 5.37 -2.83
CA PHE A 16 -5.59 5.87 -1.47
C PHE A 16 -6.39 4.94 -0.55
N GLU A 17 -7.49 4.36 -1.05
CA GLU A 17 -8.25 3.33 -0.32
C GLU A 17 -7.41 2.07 -0.10
N LEU A 18 -6.60 1.66 -1.10
CA LEU A 18 -5.68 0.53 -0.95
C LEU A 18 -4.64 0.80 0.13
N ARG A 19 -3.97 1.96 0.05
CA ARG A 19 -2.99 2.39 1.07
C ARG A 19 -3.61 2.42 2.45
N ALA A 20 -4.81 2.98 2.60
CA ALA A 20 -5.51 3.05 3.88
C ALA A 20 -5.82 1.64 4.44
N ALA A 21 -6.29 0.72 3.59
CA ALA A 21 -6.51 -0.67 3.99
C ALA A 21 -5.21 -1.36 4.46
N LEU A 22 -4.09 -1.10 3.78
CA LEU A 22 -2.79 -1.63 4.18
C LEU A 22 -2.29 -1.01 5.49
N VAL A 23 -2.45 0.31 5.68
CA VAL A 23 -2.11 1.00 6.94
C VAL A 23 -2.86 0.38 8.10
N GLU A 24 -4.16 0.13 7.94
CA GLU A 24 -5.01 -0.44 8.98
C GLU A 24 -4.86 -1.96 9.11
N LYS A 25 -4.12 -2.62 8.22
CA LYS A 25 -4.05 -4.09 8.07
C LYS A 25 -5.44 -4.73 7.88
N ASP A 26 -6.34 -4.04 7.18
CA ASP A 26 -7.63 -4.58 6.78
C ASP A 26 -7.44 -5.55 5.59
N VAL A 27 -7.18 -6.82 5.93
CA VAL A 27 -6.90 -7.89 4.97
C VAL A 27 -8.06 -8.08 4.00
N LEU A 28 -9.31 -8.05 4.49
CA LEU A 28 -10.49 -8.28 3.67
C LEU A 28 -10.68 -7.14 2.66
N LYS A 29 -10.57 -5.89 3.11
CA LYS A 29 -10.70 -4.72 2.25
C LYS A 29 -9.56 -4.65 1.24
N ALA A 30 -8.32 -4.89 1.65
CA ALA A 30 -7.16 -4.90 0.75
C ALA A 30 -7.35 -5.90 -0.40
N ASN A 31 -7.75 -7.14 -0.09
CA ASN A 31 -7.98 -8.17 -1.11
C ASN A 31 -9.16 -7.83 -2.05
N ARG A 32 -10.23 -7.19 -1.53
CA ARG A 32 -11.34 -6.70 -2.38
C ARG A 32 -10.87 -5.62 -3.35
N ILE A 33 -10.02 -4.70 -2.90
CA ILE A 33 -9.46 -3.63 -3.75
C ILE A 33 -8.54 -4.21 -4.83
N VAL A 34 -7.67 -5.15 -4.45
CA VAL A 34 -6.78 -5.84 -5.40
C VAL A 34 -7.60 -6.53 -6.49
N LYS A 35 -8.62 -7.30 -6.12
CA LYS A 35 -9.53 -7.93 -7.09
C LYS A 35 -10.18 -6.90 -8.03
N TYR A 36 -10.62 -5.77 -7.49
CA TYR A 36 -11.17 -4.69 -8.31
C TYR A 36 -10.14 -4.10 -9.29
N PHE A 37 -8.88 -3.90 -8.87
CA PHE A 37 -7.82 -3.40 -9.78
C PHE A 37 -7.48 -4.40 -10.89
N GLU A 38 -7.45 -5.70 -10.55
CA GLU A 38 -7.24 -6.78 -11.51
C GLU A 38 -8.32 -6.84 -12.59
N GLU A 39 -9.58 -6.62 -12.20
CA GLU A 39 -10.72 -6.56 -13.12
C GLU A 39 -10.73 -5.25 -13.95
N ASN A 40 -10.02 -4.21 -13.48
CA ASN A 40 -10.03 -2.87 -14.07
C ASN A 40 -8.61 -2.29 -14.30
N PRO A 41 -7.73 -2.97 -15.06
CA PRO A 41 -6.31 -2.61 -15.17
C PRO A 41 -6.05 -1.30 -15.93
N LYS A 42 -6.97 -0.90 -16.83
CA LYS A 42 -6.85 0.36 -17.60
C LYS A 42 -6.98 1.60 -16.72
N THR A 43 -7.86 1.54 -15.72
CA THR A 43 -8.10 2.64 -14.78
C THR A 43 -7.19 2.55 -13.55
N ASN A 44 -6.60 1.37 -13.29
CA ASN A 44 -5.70 1.12 -12.18
C ASN A 44 -4.37 0.51 -12.65
N PRO A 45 -3.54 1.25 -13.41
CA PRO A 45 -2.24 0.76 -13.85
C PRO A 45 -1.35 0.47 -12.63
N ILE A 46 -0.75 -0.71 -12.58
CA ILE A 46 0.06 -1.17 -11.45
C ILE A 46 1.21 -0.21 -11.12
N GLN A 47 1.81 0.43 -12.13
CA GLN A 47 2.94 1.34 -11.96
C GLN A 47 2.57 2.54 -11.07
N MET A 48 1.33 3.03 -11.17
CA MET A 48 0.82 4.10 -10.32
C MET A 48 0.62 3.62 -8.88
N THR A 49 0.07 2.41 -8.70
CA THR A 49 -0.10 1.78 -7.39
C THR A 49 1.24 1.59 -6.68
N LEU A 50 2.22 0.99 -7.37
CA LEU A 50 3.55 0.74 -6.83
C LEU A 50 4.27 2.04 -6.45
N SER A 51 4.18 3.07 -7.29
CA SER A 51 4.78 4.39 -7.01
C SER A 51 4.21 5.02 -5.74
N LEU A 52 2.88 4.95 -5.55
CA LEU A 52 2.21 5.51 -4.37
C LEU A 52 2.56 4.72 -3.10
N LEU A 53 2.55 3.39 -3.18
CA LEU A 53 2.94 2.53 -2.05
C LEU A 53 4.41 2.73 -1.68
N PHE A 54 5.31 2.80 -2.66
CA PHE A 54 6.74 3.05 -2.43
C PHE A 54 6.95 4.38 -1.70
N GLY A 55 6.32 5.46 -2.16
CA GLY A 55 6.42 6.77 -1.52
C GLY A 55 5.94 6.74 -0.07
N PHE A 56 4.80 6.10 0.20
CA PHE A 56 4.29 5.98 1.56
C PHE A 56 5.21 5.16 2.46
N PHE A 57 5.62 3.96 2.05
CA PHE A 57 6.46 3.10 2.88
C PHE A 57 7.88 3.63 3.06
N SER A 58 8.42 4.35 2.08
CA SER A 58 9.70 5.07 2.23
C SER A 58 9.61 6.17 3.30
N ASN A 59 8.54 6.97 3.26
CA ASN A 59 8.26 7.98 4.28
C ASN A 59 7.98 7.36 5.66
N LEU A 60 7.31 6.21 5.70
CA LEU A 60 7.12 5.45 6.94
C LEU A 60 8.44 4.96 7.51
N MET A 61 9.38 4.52 6.67
CA MET A 61 10.73 4.16 7.09
C MET A 61 11.44 5.37 7.71
N LEU A 62 11.36 6.55 7.08
CA LEU A 62 11.92 7.78 7.64
C LEU A 62 11.28 8.14 8.98
N ALA A 63 9.96 7.99 9.13
CA ALA A 63 9.27 8.26 10.40
C ALA A 63 9.79 7.43 11.59
N TYR A 64 10.36 6.24 11.35
CA TYR A 64 11.04 5.48 12.42
C TYR A 64 12.28 6.17 12.98
N TYR A 65 12.95 6.99 12.18
CA TYR A 65 14.16 7.73 12.56
C TYR A 65 13.87 9.17 13.04
N ALA A 66 12.61 9.61 13.01
CA ALA A 66 12.24 10.92 13.54
C ALA A 66 12.65 11.03 15.02
N PRO A 67 13.37 12.08 15.45
CA PRO A 67 13.78 12.24 16.85
C PRO A 67 12.60 12.31 17.81
N GLU A 68 11.50 12.92 17.35
CA GLU A 68 10.26 13.06 18.09
C GLU A 68 9.12 12.36 17.33
N LYS A 69 8.38 11.48 18.02
CA LYS A 69 7.29 10.67 17.45
C LYS A 69 5.90 11.28 17.64
N SER A 70 5.83 12.60 17.84
CA SER A 70 4.57 13.34 17.82
C SER A 70 4.11 13.59 16.37
N GLU A 71 2.85 13.99 16.18
CA GLU A 71 2.33 14.37 14.85
C GLU A 71 3.18 15.49 14.23
N GLN A 72 3.56 16.49 15.04
CA GLN A 72 4.40 17.60 14.61
C GLN A 72 5.81 17.13 14.26
N GLY A 73 6.45 16.34 15.15
CA GLY A 73 7.81 15.85 14.96
C GLY A 73 7.95 15.01 13.69
N ILE A 74 7.02 14.07 13.47
CA ILE A 74 7.01 13.24 12.27
C ILE A 74 6.71 14.07 11.01
N ALA A 75 5.73 14.98 11.06
CA ALA A 75 5.41 15.82 9.91
C ALA A 75 6.60 16.68 9.49
N SER A 76 7.28 17.32 10.44
CA SER A 76 8.48 18.10 10.17
C SER A 76 9.63 17.24 9.64
N PHE A 77 9.85 16.04 10.21
CA PHE A 77 10.95 15.16 9.80
C PHE A 77 10.76 14.57 8.39
N VAL A 78 9.53 14.22 8.02
CA VAL A 78 9.20 13.59 6.73
C VAL A 78 8.81 14.62 5.65
N GLY A 79 8.70 15.91 6.02
CA GLY A 79 8.36 16.99 5.09
C GLY A 79 6.88 17.03 4.70
N LEU A 80 5.97 16.64 5.61
CA LEU A 80 4.53 16.73 5.39
C LEU A 80 4.05 18.18 5.51
N LYS A 81 3.03 18.55 4.72
CA LYS A 81 2.50 19.91 4.71
C LYS A 81 1.73 20.25 5.99
N THR A 82 1.03 19.28 6.56
CA THR A 82 0.25 19.47 7.79
C THR A 82 0.50 18.35 8.80
N PRO A 83 0.54 18.66 10.11
CA PRO A 83 0.78 17.66 11.17
C PRO A 83 -0.21 16.50 11.18
N TRP A 84 -1.49 16.76 10.85
CA TRP A 84 -2.53 15.73 10.84
C TRP A 84 -2.21 14.57 9.88
N GLN A 85 -1.49 14.81 8.78
CA GLN A 85 -1.07 13.75 7.86
C GLN A 85 -0.11 12.74 8.52
N ALA A 86 0.59 13.14 9.59
CA ALA A 86 1.46 12.25 10.35
C ALA A 86 0.69 11.13 11.07
N ARG A 87 -0.62 11.30 11.29
CA ARG A 87 -1.46 10.29 11.97
C ARG A 87 -1.44 8.94 11.26
N GLU A 88 -1.47 8.93 9.93
CA GLU A 88 -1.41 7.69 9.16
C GLU A 88 -0.08 6.95 9.38
N TYR A 89 1.03 7.69 9.47
CA TYR A 89 2.33 7.11 9.76
C TYR A 89 2.41 6.58 11.20
N ILE A 90 1.93 7.34 12.19
CA ILE A 90 1.86 6.90 13.59
C ILE A 90 1.01 5.61 13.70
N ASN A 91 -0.13 5.54 13.01
CA ASN A 91 -0.99 4.36 13.00
C ASN A 91 -0.32 3.16 12.34
N ALA A 92 0.39 3.36 11.23
CA ALA A 92 1.15 2.31 10.55
C ALA A 92 2.32 1.81 11.40
N MET A 93 3.02 2.69 12.11
CA MET A 93 4.13 2.34 13.02
C MET A 93 3.70 1.45 14.19
N ARG A 94 2.40 1.46 14.55
CA ARG A 94 1.85 0.54 15.56
C ARG A 94 1.57 -0.87 15.03
N ARG A 95 1.51 -1.04 13.71
CA ARG A 95 1.07 -2.28 13.03
C ARG A 95 2.19 -2.99 12.28
N TYR A 96 3.18 -2.24 11.82
CA TYR A 96 4.37 -2.75 11.16
C TYR A 96 5.58 -2.49 12.05
N SER A 97 6.62 -3.31 11.96
CA SER A 97 7.92 -2.99 12.54
C SER A 97 8.80 -2.30 11.48
N GLY A 98 9.85 -1.59 11.90
CA GLY A 98 10.81 -0.99 10.96
C GLY A 98 11.44 -2.02 10.01
N VAL A 99 11.77 -3.22 10.51
CA VAL A 99 12.29 -4.33 9.69
C VAL A 99 11.25 -4.78 8.65
N LYS A 100 9.97 -4.92 9.04
CA LYS A 100 8.91 -5.27 8.11
C LYS A 100 8.74 -4.20 7.03
N VAL A 101 8.82 -2.91 7.38
CA VAL A 101 8.77 -1.81 6.39
C VAL A 101 9.94 -1.88 5.42
N MET A 102 11.15 -2.21 5.88
CA MET A 102 12.30 -2.39 5.00
C MET A 102 12.08 -3.54 3.99
N HIS A 103 11.53 -4.67 4.43
CA HIS A 103 11.15 -5.77 3.52
C HIS A 103 10.05 -5.36 2.54
N ILE A 104 9.03 -4.61 3.00
CA ILE A 104 7.96 -4.10 2.13
C ILE A 104 8.55 -3.23 1.02
N ILE A 105 9.49 -2.33 1.33
CA ILE A 105 10.15 -1.48 0.33
C ILE A 105 10.92 -2.36 -0.68
N HIS A 106 11.60 -3.41 -0.22
CA HIS A 106 12.27 -4.37 -1.09
C HIS A 106 11.28 -5.06 -2.05
N ASP A 107 10.17 -5.57 -1.51
CA ASP A 107 9.14 -6.27 -2.29
C ASP A 107 8.46 -5.36 -3.32
N ILE A 108 8.21 -4.09 -2.98
CA ILE A 108 7.67 -3.11 -3.94
C ILE A 108 8.64 -2.88 -5.11
N ARG A 109 9.96 -2.80 -4.83
CA ARG A 109 10.98 -2.66 -5.89
C ARG A 109 11.07 -3.89 -6.77
N TYR A 110 10.91 -5.08 -6.18
CA TYR A 110 10.87 -6.32 -6.93
C TYR A 110 9.62 -6.37 -7.84
N ALA A 111 8.46 -6.00 -7.31
CA ALA A 111 7.21 -5.91 -8.06
C ALA A 111 7.29 -4.87 -9.21
N ASP A 112 7.92 -3.72 -8.98
CA ASP A 112 8.13 -2.69 -10.01
C ASP A 112 9.01 -3.21 -11.15
N ALA A 113 10.10 -3.91 -10.84
CA ALA A 113 10.93 -4.56 -11.85
C ALA A 113 10.14 -5.63 -12.63
N ALA A 114 9.37 -6.48 -11.94
CA ALA A 114 8.55 -7.51 -12.56
C ALA A 114 7.49 -6.90 -13.51
N SER A 115 6.80 -5.82 -13.11
CA SER A 115 5.80 -5.12 -13.94
C SER A 115 6.39 -4.48 -15.20
N LYS A 116 7.72 -4.35 -15.27
CA LYS A 116 8.48 -3.85 -16.43
C LYS A 116 9.06 -4.99 -17.28
N GLY A 117 8.70 -6.24 -16.97
CA GLY A 117 9.17 -7.44 -17.67
C GLY A 117 10.58 -7.88 -17.29
N VAL A 118 11.16 -7.32 -16.22
CA VAL A 118 12.49 -7.72 -15.75
C VAL A 118 12.38 -9.10 -15.09
N ARG A 119 13.17 -10.07 -15.57
CA ARG A 119 13.29 -11.47 -15.10
C ARG A 119 12.11 -12.40 -15.41
N ASN A 120 10.90 -11.93 -15.68
CA ASN A 120 9.80 -12.82 -16.10
C ASN A 120 8.67 -12.06 -16.81
N SER A 121 8.49 -12.29 -18.11
CA SER A 121 7.50 -11.56 -18.93
C SER A 121 6.10 -12.18 -18.92
N SER A 122 5.90 -13.33 -18.28
CA SER A 122 4.63 -14.09 -18.33
C SER A 122 3.69 -13.86 -17.15
N VAL A 123 4.12 -13.11 -16.11
CA VAL A 123 3.30 -12.87 -14.91
C VAL A 123 2.43 -11.64 -15.15
N SER A 124 1.14 -11.73 -14.86
CA SER A 124 0.23 -10.59 -15.03
C SER A 124 0.47 -9.54 -13.94
N ASP A 125 0.21 -8.27 -14.26
CA ASP A 125 0.24 -7.17 -13.27
C ASP A 125 -0.67 -7.46 -12.06
N GLY A 126 -1.81 -8.10 -12.30
CA GLY A 126 -2.70 -8.54 -11.24
C GLY A 126 -2.04 -9.52 -10.27
N ASP A 127 -1.36 -10.54 -10.80
CA ASP A 127 -0.67 -11.53 -9.97
C ASP A 127 0.48 -10.91 -9.18
N ILE A 128 1.25 -10.00 -9.80
CA ILE A 128 2.32 -9.23 -9.15
C ILE A 128 1.76 -8.44 -7.97
N LEU A 129 0.66 -7.70 -8.20
CA LEU A 129 0.05 -6.88 -7.16
C LEU A 129 -0.50 -7.75 -6.03
N ARG A 130 -1.17 -8.86 -6.34
CA ARG A 130 -1.72 -9.76 -5.33
C ARG A 130 -0.64 -10.37 -4.44
N GLU A 131 0.45 -10.83 -5.03
CA GLU A 131 1.60 -11.36 -4.29
C GLU A 131 2.22 -10.29 -3.38
N LEU A 132 2.42 -9.07 -3.90
CA LEU A 132 2.95 -7.95 -3.13
C LEU A 132 2.06 -7.63 -1.91
N ILE A 133 0.75 -7.55 -2.11
CA ILE A 133 -0.20 -7.21 -1.04
C ILE A 133 -0.24 -8.30 0.03
N PHE A 134 -0.14 -9.57 -0.37
CA PHE A 134 0.03 -10.68 0.57
C PHE A 134 1.30 -10.52 1.42
N LYS A 135 2.45 -10.27 0.78
CA LYS A 135 3.75 -10.06 1.46
C LYS A 135 3.75 -8.84 2.38
N ILE A 136 2.95 -7.82 2.10
CA ILE A 136 2.80 -6.66 2.99
C ILE A 136 2.03 -7.06 4.26
N LEU A 137 0.91 -7.77 4.11
CA LEU A 137 -0.03 -8.04 5.20
C LEU A 137 0.43 -9.15 6.16
N HIS A 138 1.18 -10.14 5.65
CA HIS A 138 1.67 -11.31 6.39
C HIS A 138 3.18 -11.27 6.53
#